data_AF-A0A2D8UK89-F1
#
_entry.id   AF-A0A2D8UK89-F1
#
_cell.length_a   1.000
_cell.length_b   1.000
_cell.length_c   1.000
_cell.angle_alpha   90.00
_cell.angle_beta   90.00
_cell.angle_gamma   90.00
#
_symmetry.space_group_name_H-M   'P 1'
#
loop_
_entity.id
_entity.type
_entity.pdbx_description
1 polymer ?
#
loop_
_entity_poly.entity_id
_entity_poly.type
_entity_poly.pdbx_seq_one_letter_code
_entity_poly.pdbx_strand_id
1 'polypeptide(L)'
;MKEIDLIECKLKFKKHYIILELKDGAHFDSRLFEQSYELKLNYYGTKPVGIIIPPRENKQDSYSFNPLILIEYYFTFKAQVKWVALLSNDSIDVNHLEYVKKFTKIPCYIFKNEKEVILRFKLTY
;
A
#
# COMPACT_ATOMS: atom_id res chain seq x y z
N MET A 1 7.01 13.25 9.53
CA MET A 1 6.54 11.87 9.28
C MET A 1 5.66 11.48 10.46
N LYS A 2 4.46 10.93 10.22
CA LYS A 2 3.60 10.39 11.28
C LYS A 2 3.51 8.88 11.08
N GLU A 3 3.66 8.10 12.13
CA GLU A 3 3.47 6.65 12.08
C GLU A 3 2.29 6.28 12.98
N ILE A 4 1.46 5.36 12.50
CA ILE A 4 0.34 4.80 13.27
C ILE A 4 0.48 3.29 13.21
N ASP A 5 0.52 2.68 14.39
CA ASP A 5 0.62 1.23 14.55
C ASP A 5 -0.77 0.67 14.84
N LEU A 6 -1.29 -0.12 13.91
CA LEU A 6 -2.53 -0.87 14.06
C LEU A 6 -2.20 -2.30 14.49
N ILE A 7 -3.21 -3.06 14.91
CA ILE A 7 -3.01 -4.44 15.37
C ILE A 7 -2.36 -5.29 14.26
N GLU A 8 -2.80 -5.13 13.01
CA GLU A 8 -2.41 -5.99 11.88
C GLU A 8 -1.46 -5.32 10.87
N CYS A 9 -1.30 -4.00 10.95
CA CYS A 9 -0.40 -3.29 10.04
C CYS A 9 0.17 -2.03 10.68
N LYS A 10 1.22 -1.49 10.07
CA LYS A 10 1.80 -0.20 10.41
C LYS A 10 1.72 0.72 9.19
N LEU A 11 1.23 1.93 9.41
CA LEU A 11 1.09 2.96 8.38
C LEU A 11 2.06 4.10 8.66
N LYS A 12 3.02 4.33 7.76
CA LYS A 12 3.94 5.48 7.83
C LYS A 12 3.51 6.54 6.82
N PHE A 13 2.99 7.65 7.34
CA PHE A 13 2.48 8.77 6.57
C PHE A 13 3.62 9.75 6.23
N LYS A 14 3.89 9.87 4.92
CA LYS A 14 4.86 10.82 4.33
C LYS A 14 4.11 11.86 3.51
N LYS A 15 4.72 12.98 3.15
CA LYS A 15 4.03 14.10 2.47
C LYS A 15 3.22 13.72 1.21
N HIS A 16 3.64 12.67 0.50
CA HIS A 16 3.06 12.29 -0.80
C HIS A 16 2.61 10.82 -0.93
N TYR A 17 2.92 9.99 0.07
CA TYR A 17 2.65 8.56 0.03
C TYR A 17 2.55 7.97 1.43
N ILE A 18 1.99 6.77 1.51
CA ILE A 18 1.91 5.95 2.71
C ILE A 18 2.80 4.72 2.49
N ILE A 19 3.58 4.34 3.50
CA ILE A 19 4.19 3.01 3.56
C ILE A 19 3.25 2.13 4.38
N LEU A 20 2.76 1.04 3.79
CA LEU A 20 1.88 0.06 4.42
C LEU A 20 2.69 -1.20 4.70
N GLU A 21 2.96 -1.45 5.97
CA GLU A 21 3.68 -2.62 6.49
C GLU A 21 2.67 -3.59 7.10
N LEU A 22 2.49 -4.77 6.49
CA LEU A 22 1.66 -5.83 7.08
C LEU A 22 2.49 -6.63 8.08
N LYS A 23 1.91 -6.89 9.25
CA LYS A 23 2.52 -7.74 10.28
C LYS A 23 2.31 -9.22 9.95
N ASP A 24 3.11 -10.09 10.56
CA ASP A 24 2.89 -11.52 10.42
C ASP A 24 1.47 -11.93 10.84
N GLY A 25 0.87 -12.87 10.11
CA GLY A 25 -0.50 -13.33 10.27
C GLY A 25 -1.58 -12.33 9.83
N ALA A 26 -1.21 -11.12 9.39
CA ALA A 26 -2.19 -10.12 8.99
C ALA A 26 -2.94 -10.51 7.71
N HIS A 27 -4.23 -10.20 7.67
CA HIS A 27 -5.05 -10.34 6.48
C HIS A 27 -5.60 -8.96 6.09
N PHE A 28 -5.08 -8.39 5.01
CA PHE A 28 -5.55 -7.09 4.54
C PHE A 28 -6.89 -7.24 3.81
N ASP A 29 -7.96 -7.06 4.58
CA ASP A 29 -9.36 -7.20 4.19
C ASP A 29 -10.11 -5.85 4.19
N SER A 30 -11.43 -5.89 4.01
CA SER A 30 -12.28 -4.69 3.96
C SER A 30 -12.22 -3.88 5.25
N ARG A 31 -12.14 -4.54 6.42
CA ARG A 31 -12.04 -3.86 7.72
C ARG A 31 -10.72 -3.10 7.83
N LEU A 32 -9.61 -3.75 7.50
CA LEU A 32 -8.30 -3.11 7.59
C LEU A 32 -8.14 -2.01 6.53
N PHE A 33 -8.76 -2.18 5.36
CA PHE A 33 -8.85 -1.15 4.33
C PHE A 33 -9.62 0.09 4.83
N GLU A 34 -10.82 -0.07 5.39
CA GLU A 34 -11.63 1.05 5.90
C GLU A 34 -10.89 1.84 6.98
N GLN A 35 -10.28 1.13 7.95
CA GLN A 35 -9.45 1.76 8.99
C GLN A 35 -8.27 2.54 8.39
N SER A 36 -7.56 1.92 7.44
CA SER A 36 -6.44 2.58 6.75
C SER A 36 -6.91 3.79 5.94
N TYR A 37 -8.09 3.71 5.34
CA TYR A 37 -8.68 4.77 4.53
C TYR A 37 -9.12 5.97 5.37
N GLU A 38 -9.76 5.74 6.51
CA GLU A 38 -10.10 6.81 7.47
C GLU A 38 -8.86 7.54 7.95
N LEU A 39 -7.80 6.81 8.33
CA LEU A 39 -6.52 7.41 8.73
C LEU A 39 -5.89 8.21 7.60
N LYS A 40 -5.98 7.70 6.36
CA LYS A 40 -5.55 8.42 5.15
C LYS A 40 -6.35 9.72 4.98
N LEU A 41 -7.66 9.71 5.16
CA LEU A 41 -8.50 10.90 5.04
C LEU A 41 -8.18 11.92 6.12
N ASN A 42 -7.96 11.48 7.36
CA ASN A 42 -7.58 12.35 8.47
C ASN A 42 -6.22 13.03 8.23
N TYR A 43 -5.28 12.37 7.55
CA TYR A 43 -3.95 12.92 7.31
C TYR A 43 -3.85 13.76 6.02
N TYR A 44 -4.46 13.31 4.91
CA TYR A 44 -4.34 13.96 3.60
C TYR A 44 -5.62 14.61 3.07
N GLY A 45 -6.75 14.44 3.76
CA GLY A 45 -8.07 14.72 3.20
C GLY A 45 -8.34 13.88 1.96
N THR A 46 -9.01 14.49 0.99
CA THR A 46 -9.36 13.85 -0.30
C THR A 46 -8.19 13.78 -1.29
N LYS A 47 -7.01 14.31 -0.93
CA LYS A 47 -5.84 14.32 -1.80
C LYS A 47 -5.40 12.89 -2.14
N PRO A 48 -5.23 12.52 -3.42
CA PRO A 48 -4.77 11.18 -3.79
C PRO A 48 -3.27 11.03 -3.48
N VAL A 49 -2.86 9.85 -3.02
CA VAL A 49 -1.48 9.56 -2.58
C VAL A 49 -0.93 8.27 -3.19
N GLY A 50 0.39 8.11 -3.18
CA GLY A 50 1.03 6.83 -3.51
C GLY A 50 1.00 5.85 -2.34
N ILE A 51 1.07 4.56 -2.63
CA ILE A 51 1.25 3.51 -1.62
C ILE A 51 2.55 2.77 -1.89
N ILE A 52 3.37 2.58 -0.87
CA ILE A 52 4.56 1.75 -0.89
C ILE A 52 4.29 0.52 -0.02
N ILE A 53 4.52 -0.66 -0.58
CA ILE A 53 4.54 -1.93 0.14
C ILE A 53 6.01 -2.36 0.27
N PRO A 54 6.60 -2.37 1.47
CA PRO A 54 7.97 -2.83 1.68
C PRO A 54 8.08 -4.35 1.50
N PRO A 55 9.30 -4.91 1.40
CA PRO A 55 9.47 -6.36 1.47
C PRO A 55 9.09 -6.88 2.85
N ARG A 56 8.74 -8.17 2.92
CA ARG A 56 8.61 -8.89 4.18
C ARG A 56 9.90 -8.74 5.00
N GLU A 57 9.77 -8.38 6.27
CA GLU A 57 10.93 -8.37 7.17
C GLU A 57 11.43 -9.80 7.39
N ASN A 58 10.50 -10.76 7.51
CA ASN A 58 10.82 -12.18 7.56
C ASN A 58 10.10 -12.93 6.43
N LYS A 59 10.85 -13.74 5.66
CA LYS A 59 10.28 -14.53 4.54
C LYS A 59 9.25 -15.57 4.98
N GLN A 60 9.21 -15.91 6.26
CA GLN A 60 8.23 -16.81 6.84
C GLN A 60 6.92 -16.12 7.22
N ASP A 61 6.87 -14.78 7.18
CA ASP A 61 5.66 -14.03 7.50
C ASP A 61 4.52 -14.49 6.58
N SER A 62 3.35 -14.68 7.15
CA SER A 62 2.20 -15.35 6.54
C SER A 62 1.10 -14.39 6.07
N TYR A 63 1.38 -13.07 6.06
CA TYR A 63 0.33 -12.10 5.72
C TYR A 63 -0.21 -12.28 4.31
N SER A 64 -1.49 -11.93 4.14
CA SER A 64 -2.23 -12.06 2.90
C SER A 64 -3.05 -10.79 2.57
N PHE A 65 -3.58 -10.76 1.35
CA PHE A 65 -4.35 -9.65 0.82
C PHE A 65 -5.63 -10.20 0.18
N ASN A 66 -6.80 -9.68 0.57
CA ASN A 66 -8.07 -10.06 -0.05
C ASN A 66 -8.29 -9.22 -1.32
N PRO A 67 -8.21 -9.80 -2.53
CA PRO A 67 -8.35 -9.03 -3.76
C PRO A 67 -9.76 -8.49 -4.01
N LEU A 68 -10.79 -9.01 -3.32
CA LEU A 68 -12.17 -8.53 -3.47
C LEU A 68 -12.32 -7.05 -3.11
N ILE A 69 -11.50 -6.54 -2.19
CA ILE A 69 -11.54 -5.13 -1.80
C ILE A 69 -11.26 -4.19 -2.99
N LEU A 70 -10.47 -4.64 -3.98
CA LEU A 70 -10.15 -3.85 -5.18
C LEU A 70 -11.39 -3.64 -6.06
N ILE A 71 -12.35 -4.55 -5.97
CA ILE A 71 -13.61 -4.52 -6.71
C ILE A 71 -14.64 -3.75 -5.89
N GLU A 72 -14.83 -4.12 -4.62
CA GLU A 72 -15.78 -3.50 -3.69
C GLU A 72 -15.53 -1.98 -3.58
N TYR A 73 -14.27 -1.58 -3.44
CA TYR A 73 -13.86 -0.19 -3.25
C TYR A 73 -13.23 0.41 -4.51
N TYR A 74 -13.57 -0.11 -5.70
CA TYR A 74 -12.95 0.31 -6.97
C TYR A 74 -12.90 1.83 -7.16
N PHE A 75 -14.02 2.52 -6.94
CA PHE A 75 -14.10 3.97 -7.09
C PHE A 75 -13.25 4.72 -6.06
N THR A 76 -13.20 4.22 -4.83
CA THR A 76 -12.34 4.76 -3.77
C THR A 76 -10.87 4.61 -4.14
N PHE A 77 -10.44 3.42 -4.54
CA PHE A 77 -9.07 3.18 -5.01
C PHE A 77 -8.70 4.09 -6.18
N LYS A 78 -9.56 4.16 -7.20
CA LYS A 78 -9.37 5.01 -8.38
C LYS A 78 -9.24 6.50 -8.03
N ALA A 79 -10.01 6.98 -7.05
CA ALA A 79 -9.99 8.38 -6.65
C ALA A 79 -8.83 8.72 -5.70
N GLN A 80 -8.38 7.77 -4.89
CA GLN A 80 -7.55 8.06 -3.71
C GLN A 80 -6.11 7.54 -3.83
N VAL A 81 -5.84 6.59 -4.73
CA VAL A 81 -4.51 6.00 -4.93
C VAL A 81 -3.94 6.39 -6.29
N LYS A 82 -2.79 7.08 -6.29
CA LYS A 82 -2.11 7.52 -7.52
C LYS A 82 -1.28 6.44 -8.17
N TRP A 83 -0.64 5.61 -7.36
CA TRP A 83 0.26 4.54 -7.78
C TRP A 83 0.53 3.61 -6.61
N VAL A 84 0.92 2.38 -6.91
CA VAL A 84 1.40 1.40 -5.92
C VAL A 84 2.83 1.01 -6.30
N ALA A 85 3.73 1.02 -5.33
CA ALA A 85 5.11 0.60 -5.48
C ALA A 85 5.40 -0.56 -4.52
N LEU A 86 5.82 -1.70 -5.06
CA LEU A 86 6.29 -2.84 -4.29
C LEU A 86 7.82 -2.80 -4.20
N LEU A 87 8.36 -2.96 -3.00
CA LEU A 87 9.80 -3.01 -2.73
C LEU A 87 10.30 -4.45 -2.50
N SER A 88 9.68 -5.41 -3.19
CA SER A 88 9.95 -6.85 -3.07
C SER A 88 10.00 -7.46 -4.46
N ASN A 89 10.90 -8.43 -4.64
CA ASN A 89 10.94 -9.31 -5.80
C ASN A 89 10.43 -10.72 -5.46
N ASP A 90 9.88 -10.91 -4.25
CA ASP A 90 9.30 -12.19 -3.87
C ASP A 90 8.06 -12.49 -4.71
N SER A 91 7.95 -13.73 -5.21
CA SER A 91 6.86 -14.14 -6.08
C SER A 91 5.47 -13.95 -5.47
N ILE A 92 5.32 -14.13 -4.15
CA ILE A 92 4.05 -13.97 -3.45
C ILE A 92 3.63 -12.51 -3.46
N ASP A 93 4.56 -11.61 -3.13
CA ASP A 93 4.29 -10.18 -3.09
C ASP A 93 4.02 -9.64 -4.49
N VAL A 94 4.76 -10.12 -5.50
CA VAL A 94 4.53 -9.77 -6.91
C VAL A 94 3.13 -10.23 -7.35
N ASN A 95 2.70 -11.43 -6.96
CA ASN A 95 1.34 -11.92 -7.26
C ASN A 95 0.27 -11.02 -6.63
N HIS A 96 0.45 -10.52 -5.42
CA HIS A 96 -0.46 -9.54 -4.83
C HIS A 96 -0.54 -8.25 -5.66
N LEU A 97 0.60 -7.75 -6.15
CA LEU A 97 0.64 -6.57 -7.02
C LEU A 97 -0.07 -6.84 -8.36
N GLU A 98 0.02 -8.05 -8.90
CA GLU A 98 -0.69 -8.44 -10.13
C GLU A 98 -2.21 -8.39 -9.96
N TYR A 99 -2.76 -8.69 -8.78
CA TYR A 99 -4.19 -8.47 -8.52
C TYR A 99 -4.58 -6.99 -8.62
N VAL A 100 -3.75 -6.09 -8.06
CA VAL A 100 -3.98 -4.64 -8.17
C VAL A 100 -3.99 -4.21 -9.63
N LYS A 101 -3.04 -4.69 -10.44
CA LYS A 101 -2.97 -4.40 -11.88
C LYS A 101 -4.16 -4.95 -12.67
N LYS A 102 -4.64 -6.14 -12.33
CA LYS A 102 -5.75 -6.80 -13.04
C LYS A 102 -7.10 -6.17 -12.72
N PHE A 103 -7.35 -5.83 -11.46
CA PHE A 103 -8.66 -5.36 -11.02
C PHE A 103 -8.78 -3.83 -10.99
N THR A 104 -7.68 -3.10 -11.13
CA THR A 104 -7.69 -1.63 -11.12
C THR A 104 -6.90 -1.05 -12.29
N LYS A 105 -7.06 0.27 -12.53
CA LYS A 105 -6.21 1.01 -13.47
C LYS A 105 -5.05 1.74 -12.77
N ILE A 106 -4.76 1.38 -11.52
CA ILE A 106 -3.73 2.06 -10.74
C ILE A 106 -2.35 1.66 -11.29
N PRO A 107 -1.48 2.63 -11.62
CA PRO A 107 -0.11 2.35 -12.00
C PRO A 107 0.64 1.60 -10.90
N CYS A 108 1.19 0.43 -11.23
CA CYS A 108 1.89 -0.44 -10.30
C CYS A 108 3.34 -0.63 -10.73
N TYR A 109 4.27 -0.54 -9.79
CA TYR A 109 5.71 -0.57 -10.04
C TYR A 109 6.43 -1.43 -9.02
N ILE A 110 7.58 -1.97 -9.41
CA ILE A 110 8.49 -2.71 -8.54
C ILE A 110 9.81 -1.94 -8.48
N PHE A 111 10.35 -1.77 -7.27
CA PHE A 111 11.62 -1.07 -7.03
C PHE A 111 12.45 -1.84 -5.99
N LYS A 112 13.74 -1.50 -5.87
CA LYS A 112 14.61 -2.13 -4.87
C LYS A 112 14.48 -1.52 -3.48
N ASN A 113 14.14 -0.24 -3.40
CA ASN A 113 14.07 0.52 -2.14
C ASN A 113 13.27 1.82 -2.31
N GLU A 114 12.93 2.45 -1.20
CA GLU A 114 12.18 3.72 -1.13
C GLU A 114 12.88 4.87 -1.89
N LYS A 115 14.23 4.91 -1.93
CA LYS A 115 14.98 5.98 -2.61
C LYS A 115 14.72 5.98 -4.13
N GLU A 116 14.62 4.80 -4.74
CA GLU A 116 14.28 4.68 -6.16
C GLU A 116 12.87 5.20 -6.46
N VAL A 117 11.91 4.94 -5.57
CA VAL A 117 10.53 5.47 -5.67
C VAL A 117 10.55 7.00 -5.62
N ILE A 118 11.26 7.56 -4.64
CA ILE A 118 11.39 9.00 -4.44
C ILE A 118 12.00 9.66 -5.69
N LEU A 119 13.08 9.10 -6.23
CA LEU A 119 13.74 9.60 -7.44
C LEU A 119 12.82 9.53 -8.66
N ARG A 120 12.16 8.37 -8.87
CA ARG A 120 11.30 8.12 -10.03
C ARG A 120 10.12 9.09 -10.09
N PHE A 121 9.51 9.36 -8.94
CA PHE A 121 8.33 10.23 -8.84
C PHE A 121 8.66 11.67 -8.45
N LYS A 122 9.95 12.02 -8.33
CA LYS A 122 10.43 13.36 -7.93
C LYS A 122 9.75 13.85 -6.63
N LEU A 123 9.63 12.96 -5.65
CA LEU A 123 8.97 13.27 -4.39
C LEU A 123 9.89 14.14 -3.54
N THR A 124 9.41 15.31 -3.11
CA THR A 124 10.13 16.14 -2.15
C THR A 124 9.90 15.62 -0.74
N TYR A 125 10.93 15.66 0.11
CA TYR A 125 10.80 15.39 1.54
C TYR A 125 9.83 16.36 2.24
#